data_AF-A0A7L6B511-F1
#
_entry.id   AF-A0A7L6B511-F1
#
_cell.length_a   1.000
_cell.length_b   1.000
_cell.length_c   1.000
_cell.angle_alpha   90.00
_cell.angle_beta   90.00
_cell.angle_gamma   90.00
#
_symmetry.space_group_name_H-M   'P 1'
#
loop_
_entity.id
_entity.type
_entity.pdbx_description
1 polymer ?
#
loop_
_entity_poly.entity_id
_entity_poly.type
_entity_poly.pdbx_seq_one_letter_code
_entity_poly.pdbx_strand_id
1 'polypeptide(L)'
;MSDDARPPRRSRAPLLSWLALGCALVVLLVAVAQRRDEPVGDRTVGEVTRVGVADGASVPAYLGAAADELARLDAPDGWALVSFGDYLTPAGVATTLAGAPVSAVLARVPLPGRQTEIVRIAALRLPDDVVGGMAEVAGRKDREAADYRARAAADAGLRRRYDTDASVAAREAAGYRAGCACVYAAVVRGAPDALRALAGRAGVRAVDPAPEVTRLDRAVFTPPLPEQRDVARPPADTGAEAGDGMGDSSEAAPTVSAPSPTGRSRAAGTASPNPAPTS
;
A
#
# COMPACT_ATOMS: atom_id res chain seq x y z
N MET A 1 85.04 -24.21 19.25
CA MET A 1 84.77 -24.85 17.95
C MET A 1 83.67 -25.86 18.15
N SER A 2 82.45 -25.76 17.65
CA SER A 2 81.75 -24.77 16.80
C SER A 2 80.27 -24.93 17.16
N ASP A 3 79.56 -23.83 17.44
CA ASP A 3 78.50 -23.28 16.57
C ASP A 3 77.45 -24.28 16.07
N ASP A 4 76.22 -24.15 16.57
CA ASP A 4 75.01 -24.36 15.74
C ASP A 4 73.82 -23.55 16.28
N ALA A 5 73.55 -22.42 15.62
CA ALA A 5 72.46 -21.51 15.92
C ALA A 5 71.23 -21.83 15.06
N ARG A 6 70.11 -22.23 15.67
CA ARG A 6 68.80 -22.26 15.01
C ARG A 6 68.04 -20.95 15.23
N PRO A 7 67.55 -20.26 14.18
CA PRO A 7 66.75 -19.04 14.35
C PRO A 7 65.31 -19.38 14.79
N PRO A 8 64.68 -18.56 15.66
CA PRO A 8 63.27 -18.72 15.99
C PRO A 8 62.39 -18.32 14.80
N ARG A 9 61.44 -19.19 14.44
CA ARG A 9 60.36 -18.90 13.50
C ARG A 9 59.51 -17.76 14.05
N ARG A 10 59.66 -16.55 13.49
CA ARG A 10 58.73 -15.42 13.73
C ARG A 10 57.32 -15.86 13.32
N SER A 11 56.47 -16.02 14.32
CA SER A 11 55.04 -16.27 14.22
C SER A 11 54.37 -15.09 13.49
N ARG A 12 54.10 -15.26 12.19
CA ARG A 12 53.27 -14.35 11.36
C ARG A 12 51.77 -14.45 11.69
N ALA A 13 51.41 -15.22 12.71
CA ALA A 13 50.03 -15.51 13.10
C ALA A 13 49.20 -14.28 13.54
N PRO A 14 49.70 -13.30 14.32
CA PRO A 14 48.84 -12.20 14.78
C PRO A 14 48.49 -11.23 13.65
N LEU A 15 49.39 -11.02 12.68
CA LEU A 15 49.16 -10.11 11.56
C LEU A 15 48.08 -10.63 10.59
N LEU A 16 48.00 -11.94 10.39
CA LEU A 16 46.97 -12.55 9.56
C LEU A 16 45.58 -12.48 10.23
N SER A 17 45.51 -12.64 11.56
CA SER A 17 44.26 -12.51 12.32
C SER A 17 43.71 -11.08 12.28
N TRP A 18 44.59 -10.07 12.41
CA TRP A 18 44.20 -8.66 12.30
C TRP A 18 43.73 -8.29 10.89
N LEU A 19 44.36 -8.85 9.84
CA LEU A 19 43.92 -8.65 8.46
C LEU A 19 42.53 -9.26 8.21
N ALA A 20 42.27 -10.46 8.73
CA ALA A 20 40.98 -11.14 8.58
C ALA A 20 39.84 -10.36 9.27
N LEU A 21 40.08 -9.84 10.47
CA LEU A 21 39.14 -8.99 11.20
C LEU A 21 38.86 -7.67 10.46
N GLY A 22 39.90 -7.06 9.88
CA GLY A 22 39.74 -5.87 9.04
C GLY A 22 38.87 -6.13 7.81
N CYS A 23 39.12 -7.23 7.10
CA CYS A 23 38.31 -7.62 5.94
C CYS A 23 36.85 -7.91 6.32
N ALA A 24 36.62 -8.60 7.45
CA ALA A 24 35.27 -8.90 7.93
C ALA A 24 34.50 -7.61 8.27
N LEU A 25 35.15 -6.63 8.90
CA LEU A 25 34.56 -5.33 9.21
C LEU A 25 34.18 -4.56 7.94
N VAL A 26 35.06 -4.54 6.93
CA VAL A 26 34.80 -3.88 5.65
C VAL A 26 33.61 -4.54 4.93
N VAL A 27 33.56 -5.87 4.88
CA VAL A 27 32.43 -6.59 4.28
C VAL A 27 31.12 -6.29 5.03
N LEU A 28 31.17 -6.21 6.36
CA LEU A 28 29.99 -5.86 7.16
C LEU A 28 29.52 -4.43 6.91
N LEU A 29 30.44 -3.47 6.81
CA LEU A 29 30.13 -2.06 6.50
C LEU A 29 29.56 -1.91 5.09
N VAL A 30 30.13 -2.62 4.09
CA VAL A 30 29.60 -2.66 2.72
C VAL A 30 28.22 -3.32 2.70
N ALA A 31 28.01 -4.41 3.43
CA ALA A 31 26.70 -5.06 3.51
C ALA A 31 25.63 -4.18 4.19
N VAL A 32 26.00 -3.42 5.22
CA VAL A 32 25.09 -2.45 5.86
C VAL A 32 24.81 -1.27 4.95
N ALA A 33 25.80 -0.77 4.21
CA ALA A 33 25.61 0.28 3.22
C ALA A 33 24.72 -0.19 2.05
N GLN A 34 24.96 -1.38 1.51
CA GLN A 34 24.14 -1.94 0.43
C GLN A 34 22.74 -2.36 0.86
N ARG A 35 22.50 -2.59 2.16
CA ARG A 35 21.13 -2.74 2.69
C ARG A 35 20.36 -1.42 2.74
N ARG A 36 21.04 -0.27 2.64
CA ARG A 36 20.40 1.05 2.52
C ARG A 36 20.18 1.46 1.07
N ASP A 37 20.85 0.82 0.12
CA ASP A 37 20.52 0.92 -1.29
C ASP A 37 19.35 -0.05 -1.55
N GLU A 38 18.12 0.47 -1.58
CA GLU A 38 16.95 -0.32 -1.99
C GLU A 38 17.21 -0.99 -3.36
N PRO A 39 16.65 -2.19 -3.59
CA PRO A 39 16.79 -2.86 -4.87
C PRO A 39 16.26 -1.95 -5.97
N VAL A 40 17.14 -1.54 -6.89
CA VAL A 40 16.78 -0.79 -8.09
C VAL A 40 15.75 -1.61 -8.85
N GLY A 41 14.49 -1.18 -8.79
CA GLY A 41 13.36 -1.86 -9.40
C GLY A 41 13.59 -2.11 -10.88
N ASP A 42 13.02 -3.20 -11.37
CA ASP A 42 13.04 -3.62 -12.77
C ASP A 42 12.72 -2.44 -13.71
N ARG A 43 13.72 -2.01 -14.49
CA ARG A 43 13.67 -0.83 -15.37
C ARG A 43 12.71 -0.97 -16.56
N THR A 44 11.99 -2.09 -16.66
CA THR A 44 10.98 -2.34 -17.69
C THR A 44 9.59 -1.79 -17.32
N VAL A 45 9.38 -1.42 -16.05
CA VAL A 45 8.23 -0.66 -15.58
C VAL A 45 8.75 0.74 -15.26
N GLY A 46 8.27 1.78 -15.95
CA GLY A 46 8.74 3.15 -15.70
C GLY A 46 8.67 3.48 -14.20
N GLU A 47 9.72 4.10 -13.67
CA GLU A 47 9.84 4.44 -12.24
C GLU A 47 8.60 5.21 -11.79
N VAL A 48 7.78 4.59 -10.93
CA VAL A 48 6.59 5.19 -10.32
C VAL A 48 6.99 5.70 -8.95
N THR A 49 6.96 7.01 -8.76
CA THR A 49 7.19 7.62 -7.46
C THR A 49 5.99 7.31 -6.55
N ARG A 50 6.23 6.68 -5.40
CA ARG A 50 5.18 6.36 -4.44
C ARG A 50 5.33 7.25 -3.21
N VAL A 51 4.23 7.89 -2.82
CA VAL A 51 4.15 8.76 -1.64
C VAL A 51 3.05 8.25 -0.74
N GLY A 52 3.29 8.17 0.57
CA GLY A 52 2.33 7.62 1.52
C GLY A 52 2.85 6.42 2.30
N VAL A 53 1.95 5.80 3.06
CA VAL A 53 2.28 4.64 3.87
C VAL A 53 2.30 3.38 3.01
N ALA A 54 3.29 2.52 3.23
CA ALA A 54 3.38 1.22 2.59
C ALA A 54 2.39 0.22 3.23
N ASP A 55 1.91 -0.74 2.43
CA ASP A 55 1.01 -1.78 2.93
C ASP A 55 1.69 -2.59 4.05
N GLY A 56 0.97 -2.78 5.16
CA GLY A 56 1.46 -3.45 6.35
C GLY A 56 2.41 -2.61 7.23
N ALA A 57 2.74 -1.39 6.83
CA ALA A 57 3.64 -0.53 7.61
C ALA A 57 2.93 0.15 8.79
N SER A 58 3.73 0.54 9.79
CA SER A 58 3.28 1.29 10.97
C SER A 58 2.86 2.71 10.57
N VAL A 59 1.59 3.04 10.82
CA VAL A 59 1.06 4.38 10.55
C VAL A 59 1.71 5.42 11.48
N PRO A 60 1.88 5.18 12.80
CA PRO A 60 2.57 6.14 13.66
C PRO A 60 4.01 6.42 13.22
N ALA A 61 4.74 5.41 12.76
CA ALA A 61 6.10 5.59 12.26
C ALA A 61 6.12 6.45 10.98
N TYR A 62 5.21 6.18 10.05
CA TYR A 62 5.04 6.98 8.84
C TYR A 62 4.71 8.44 9.16
N LEU A 63 3.73 8.70 10.04
CA LEU A 63 3.33 10.06 10.41
C LEU A 63 4.48 10.83 11.09
N GLY A 64 5.26 10.15 11.95
CA GLY A 64 6.45 10.74 12.56
C GLY A 64 7.51 11.09 11.51
N ALA A 65 7.79 10.20 10.57
CA ALA A 65 8.75 10.43 9.48
C ALA A 65 8.32 11.61 8.59
N ALA A 66 7.05 11.67 8.19
CA ALA A 66 6.51 12.76 7.38
C ALA A 66 6.62 14.12 8.09
N ALA A 67 6.31 14.17 9.39
CA ALA A 67 6.45 15.38 10.19
C ALA A 67 7.91 15.84 10.31
N ASP A 68 8.83 14.90 10.54
CA ASP A 68 10.27 15.13 10.61
C ASP A 68 10.84 15.64 9.27
N GLU A 69 10.38 15.07 8.16
CA GLU A 69 10.76 15.51 6.82
C GLU A 69 10.24 16.92 6.52
N LEU A 70 8.97 17.19 6.81
CA LEU A 70 8.39 18.51 6.65
C LEU A 70 9.10 19.58 7.50
N ALA A 71 9.50 19.24 8.72
CA ALA A 71 10.25 20.15 9.58
C ALA A 71 11.61 20.51 8.97
N ARG A 72 12.29 19.56 8.34
CA ARG A 72 13.61 19.74 7.70
C ARG A 72 13.54 20.13 6.22
N LEU A 73 12.35 20.26 5.64
CA LEU A 73 12.17 20.51 4.21
C LEU A 73 12.85 21.82 3.79
N ASP A 74 13.95 21.69 3.07
CA ASP A 74 14.73 22.78 2.47
C ASP A 74 14.80 22.56 0.96
N ALA A 75 13.65 22.72 0.32
CA ALA A 75 13.44 22.50 -1.11
C ALA A 75 12.55 23.62 -1.67
N PRO A 76 12.60 23.89 -2.99
CA PRO A 76 11.65 24.78 -3.64
C PRO A 76 10.22 24.22 -3.57
N ASP A 77 9.25 25.01 -4.01
CA ASP A 77 7.84 24.64 -4.09
C ASP A 77 7.63 23.26 -4.74
N GLY A 78 7.06 22.33 -3.96
CA GLY A 78 6.92 20.93 -4.31
C GLY A 78 5.52 20.38 -4.06
N TRP A 79 5.32 19.12 -4.46
CA TRP A 79 4.10 18.40 -4.13
C TRP A 79 4.14 17.89 -2.70
N ALA A 80 2.96 17.75 -2.10
CA ALA A 80 2.79 17.08 -0.83
C ALA A 80 1.48 16.31 -0.79
N LEU A 81 1.48 15.22 -0.05
CA LEU A 81 0.30 14.45 0.31
C LEU A 81 -0.22 14.93 1.67
N VAL A 82 -1.46 15.38 1.70
CA VAL A 82 -2.16 15.80 2.92
C VAL A 82 -3.11 14.69 3.31
N SER A 83 -2.92 14.11 4.48
CA SER A 83 -3.85 13.13 5.06
C SER A 83 -4.72 13.80 6.10
N PHE A 84 -6.04 13.52 6.09
CA PHE A 84 -6.98 14.07 7.07
C PHE A 84 -7.19 13.12 8.25
N GLY A 85 -7.54 13.67 9.41
CA GLY A 85 -7.85 12.90 10.62
C GLY A 85 -9.19 12.18 10.52
N ASP A 86 -10.12 12.76 9.78
CA ASP A 86 -11.47 12.26 9.54
C ASP A 86 -11.81 12.38 8.05
N TYR A 87 -12.88 11.70 7.64
CA TYR A 87 -13.48 11.95 6.34
C TYR A 87 -14.13 13.33 6.30
N LEU A 88 -13.85 14.11 5.25
CA LEU A 88 -14.34 15.46 5.05
C LEU A 88 -15.35 15.51 3.90
N THR A 89 -16.34 16.41 4.04
CA THR A 89 -17.24 16.80 2.94
C THR A 89 -16.51 17.71 1.95
N PRO A 90 -17.01 17.93 0.72
CA PRO A 90 -16.40 18.87 -0.22
C PRO A 90 -16.18 20.28 0.38
N ALA A 91 -17.15 20.79 1.13
CA ALA A 91 -17.04 22.07 1.83
C ALA A 91 -16.02 22.04 2.99
N GLY A 92 -15.94 20.92 3.71
CA GLY A 92 -14.93 20.71 4.74
C GLY A 92 -13.51 20.76 4.17
N VAL A 93 -13.28 20.08 3.05
CA VAL A 93 -11.98 20.11 2.34
C VAL A 93 -11.63 21.53 1.90
N ALA A 94 -12.59 22.26 1.29
CA ALA A 94 -12.37 23.65 0.87
C ALA A 94 -11.97 24.56 2.05
N THR A 95 -12.59 24.35 3.20
CA THR A 95 -12.28 25.09 4.44
C THR A 95 -10.90 24.72 4.98
N THR A 96 -10.61 23.42 5.12
CA THR A 96 -9.33 22.93 5.67
C THR A 96 -8.15 23.32 4.77
N LEU A 97 -8.31 23.26 3.45
CA LEU A 97 -7.25 23.56 2.48
C LEU A 97 -7.27 25.01 1.95
N ALA A 98 -8.00 25.92 2.59
CA ALA A 98 -8.12 27.30 2.13
C ALA A 98 -6.75 27.94 1.81
N GLY A 99 -6.60 28.48 0.60
CA GLY A 99 -5.36 29.11 0.12
C GLY A 99 -4.24 28.15 -0.32
N ALA A 100 -4.42 26.83 -0.21
CA ALA A 100 -3.48 25.85 -0.75
C ALA A 100 -3.88 25.44 -2.18
N PRO A 101 -2.98 25.49 -3.18
CA PRO A 101 -3.22 24.93 -4.50
C PRO A 101 -3.43 23.41 -4.43
N VAL A 102 -4.64 22.95 -4.74
CA VAL A 102 -5.01 21.53 -4.75
C VAL A 102 -5.03 21.02 -6.17
N SER A 103 -4.49 19.82 -6.40
CA SER A 103 -4.53 19.16 -7.72
C SER A 103 -5.48 17.99 -7.77
N ALA A 104 -5.58 17.24 -6.68
CA ALA A 104 -6.53 16.15 -6.56
C ALA A 104 -6.89 15.88 -5.11
N VAL A 105 -8.03 15.23 -4.91
CA VAL A 105 -8.42 14.63 -3.64
C VAL A 105 -8.56 13.12 -3.80
N LEU A 106 -8.29 12.39 -2.73
CA LEU A 106 -8.59 10.97 -2.63
C LEU A 106 -9.84 10.80 -1.76
N ALA A 107 -10.80 10.06 -2.29
CA ALA A 107 -12.08 9.84 -1.64
C ALA A 107 -12.46 8.36 -1.64
N ARG A 108 -13.24 7.97 -0.64
CA ARG A 108 -13.97 6.71 -0.57
C ARG A 108 -15.20 6.89 0.30
N VAL A 109 -16.25 6.11 0.06
CA VAL A 109 -17.41 6.11 0.96
C VAL A 109 -17.08 5.25 2.19
N PRO A 110 -17.08 5.79 3.42
CA PRO A 110 -16.79 5.00 4.61
C PRO A 110 -17.97 4.10 4.96
N LEU A 111 -17.90 2.84 4.55
CA LEU A 111 -18.89 1.81 4.89
C LEU A 111 -18.28 0.85 5.93
N PRO A 112 -18.83 0.75 7.15
CA PRO A 112 -18.29 -0.13 8.18
C PRO A 112 -18.21 -1.58 7.70
N GLY A 113 -17.06 -2.22 7.93
CA GLY A 113 -16.82 -3.63 7.57
C GLY A 113 -16.84 -3.94 6.07
N ARG A 114 -16.69 -2.90 5.21
CA ARG A 114 -16.65 -3.04 3.76
C ARG A 114 -15.50 -2.25 3.17
N GLN A 115 -14.79 -2.89 2.24
CA GLN A 115 -13.87 -2.18 1.37
C GLN A 115 -14.69 -1.46 0.29
N THR A 116 -14.43 -0.17 0.13
CA THR A 116 -15.06 0.68 -0.89
C THR A 116 -14.01 1.22 -1.82
N GLU A 117 -14.41 1.61 -3.03
CA GLU A 117 -13.49 2.08 -4.05
C GLU A 117 -12.83 3.39 -3.59
N ILE A 118 -11.49 3.41 -3.63
CA ILE A 118 -10.72 4.65 -3.49
C ILE A 118 -10.64 5.30 -4.87
N VAL A 119 -11.20 6.50 -4.98
CA VAL A 119 -11.21 7.29 -6.21
C VAL A 119 -10.33 8.52 -6.06
N ARG A 120 -9.65 8.88 -7.15
CA ARG A 120 -8.91 10.14 -7.27
C ARG A 120 -9.74 11.11 -8.10
N ILE A 121 -10.06 12.27 -7.53
CA ILE A 121 -10.85 13.32 -8.18
C ILE A 121 -9.95 14.53 -8.40
N ALA A 122 -9.87 15.04 -9.63
CA ALA A 122 -9.17 16.29 -9.92
C ALA A 122 -9.91 17.44 -9.20
N ALA A 123 -9.16 18.33 -8.54
CA ALA A 123 -9.73 19.31 -7.61
C ALA A 123 -9.06 20.68 -7.71
N LEU A 124 -9.02 21.25 -8.92
CA LEU A 124 -8.37 22.53 -9.18
C LEU A 124 -9.19 23.71 -8.61
N ARG A 125 -10.51 23.54 -8.48
CA ARG A 125 -11.46 24.50 -7.93
C ARG A 125 -12.28 23.83 -6.85
N LEU A 126 -11.94 24.12 -5.60
CA LEU A 126 -12.72 23.65 -4.45
C LEU A 126 -13.86 24.62 -4.13
N PRO A 127 -15.06 24.11 -3.77
CA PRO A 127 -15.45 22.70 -3.68
C PRO A 127 -15.98 22.10 -5.00
N ASP A 128 -16.23 22.93 -6.01
CA ASP A 128 -17.03 22.59 -7.20
C ASP A 128 -16.53 21.36 -7.96
N ASP A 129 -15.22 21.26 -8.20
CA ASP A 129 -14.64 20.13 -8.93
C ASP A 129 -14.79 18.81 -8.14
N VAL A 130 -14.75 18.86 -6.81
CA VAL A 130 -14.98 17.67 -5.96
C VAL A 130 -16.45 17.27 -5.99
N VAL A 131 -17.38 18.23 -5.95
CA VAL A 131 -18.82 17.97 -6.08
C VAL A 131 -19.12 17.34 -7.45
N GLY A 132 -18.58 17.92 -8.53
CA GLY A 132 -18.72 17.39 -9.89
C GLY A 132 -18.15 15.97 -10.02
N GLY A 133 -16.92 15.76 -9.55
CA GLY A 133 -16.29 14.44 -9.58
C GLY A 133 -17.01 13.39 -8.74
N MET A 134 -17.57 13.76 -7.58
CA MET A 134 -18.42 12.87 -6.79
C MET A 134 -19.70 12.49 -7.56
N ALA A 135 -20.35 13.43 -8.25
CA ALA A 135 -21.52 13.14 -9.06
C ALA A 135 -21.20 12.19 -10.23
N GLU A 136 -20.04 12.35 -10.88
CA GLU A 136 -19.57 11.44 -11.93
C GLU A 136 -19.32 10.02 -11.40
N VAL A 137 -18.66 9.90 -10.24
CA VAL A 137 -18.43 8.62 -9.57
C VAL A 137 -19.77 7.98 -9.18
N ALA A 138 -20.73 8.76 -8.67
CA ALA A 138 -22.06 8.26 -8.34
C ALA A 138 -22.77 7.65 -9.57
N GLY A 139 -22.73 8.35 -10.71
CA GLY A 139 -23.30 7.82 -11.96
C GLY A 139 -22.60 6.56 -12.47
N ARG A 140 -21.27 6.44 -12.29
CA ARG A 140 -20.54 5.19 -12.57
C ARG A 140 -21.01 4.05 -11.67
N LYS A 141 -21.13 4.31 -10.36
CA LYS A 141 -21.54 3.33 -9.36
C LYS A 141 -22.99 2.86 -9.52
N ASP A 142 -23.90 3.73 -9.99
CA ASP A 142 -25.26 3.31 -10.36
C ASP A 142 -25.27 2.27 -11.48
N ARG A 143 -24.46 2.49 -12.52
CA ARG A 143 -24.32 1.55 -13.65
C ARG A 143 -23.72 0.24 -13.18
N GLU A 144 -22.66 0.29 -12.38
CA GLU A 144 -22.04 -0.88 -11.76
C GLU A 144 -23.06 -1.69 -10.92
N ALA A 145 -23.87 -1.01 -10.11
CA ALA A 145 -24.94 -1.67 -9.35
C ALA A 145 -26.00 -2.32 -10.25
N ALA A 146 -26.37 -1.70 -11.37
CA ALA A 146 -27.29 -2.28 -12.34
C ALA A 146 -26.69 -3.51 -13.03
N ASP A 147 -25.42 -3.44 -13.42
CA ASP A 147 -24.69 -4.55 -14.05
C ASP A 147 -24.60 -5.76 -13.11
N TYR A 148 -24.33 -5.54 -11.82
CA TYR A 148 -24.33 -6.62 -10.83
C TYR A 148 -25.71 -7.26 -10.67
N ARG A 149 -26.81 -6.48 -10.62
CA ARG A 149 -28.16 -7.04 -10.57
C ARG A 149 -28.50 -7.88 -11.81
N ALA A 150 -28.08 -7.44 -12.99
CA ALA A 150 -28.26 -8.21 -14.22
C ALA A 150 -27.52 -9.56 -14.16
N ARG A 151 -26.28 -9.57 -13.62
CA ARG A 151 -25.51 -10.81 -13.41
C ARG A 151 -26.13 -11.72 -12.35
N ALA A 152 -26.67 -11.15 -11.26
CA ALA A 152 -27.38 -11.91 -10.22
C ALA A 152 -28.63 -12.63 -10.75
N ALA A 153 -29.32 -12.02 -11.73
CA ALA A 153 -30.45 -12.63 -12.42
C ALA A 153 -30.00 -13.78 -13.35
N ALA A 154 -28.85 -13.63 -14.01
CA ALA A 154 -28.34 -14.60 -14.99
C ALA A 154 -27.61 -15.81 -14.38
N ASP A 155 -26.96 -15.65 -13.22
CA ASP A 155 -26.16 -16.69 -12.57
C ASP A 155 -26.66 -16.96 -11.15
N ALA A 156 -27.40 -18.05 -10.98
CA ALA A 156 -27.93 -18.46 -9.68
C ALA A 156 -26.82 -18.89 -8.70
N GLY A 157 -25.68 -19.41 -9.19
CA GLY A 157 -24.56 -19.86 -8.35
C GLY A 157 -23.80 -18.71 -7.71
N LEU A 158 -23.75 -17.54 -8.37
CA LEU A 158 -23.09 -16.33 -7.87
C LEU A 158 -24.07 -15.24 -7.42
N ARG A 159 -25.38 -15.50 -7.43
CA ARG A 159 -26.43 -14.52 -7.11
C ARG A 159 -26.17 -13.73 -5.82
N ARG A 160 -25.91 -14.42 -4.71
CA ARG A 160 -25.66 -13.78 -3.41
C ARG A 160 -24.48 -12.80 -3.44
N ARG A 161 -23.41 -13.17 -4.14
CA ARG A 161 -22.22 -12.33 -4.31
C ARG A 161 -22.59 -11.07 -5.12
N TYR A 162 -23.22 -11.26 -6.27
CA TYR A 162 -23.63 -10.14 -7.10
C TYR A 162 -24.65 -9.22 -6.43
N ASP A 163 -25.59 -9.75 -5.64
CA ASP A 163 -26.51 -8.93 -4.83
C ASP A 163 -25.77 -8.10 -3.78
N THR A 164 -24.72 -8.67 -3.17
CA THR A 164 -23.85 -7.96 -2.23
C THR A 164 -23.09 -6.84 -2.92
N ASP A 165 -22.46 -7.14 -4.05
CA ASP A 165 -21.70 -6.16 -4.84
C ASP A 165 -22.61 -5.03 -5.35
N ALA A 166 -23.82 -5.36 -5.82
CA ALA A 166 -24.84 -4.39 -6.22
C ALA A 166 -25.27 -3.47 -5.06
N SER A 167 -25.41 -4.03 -3.86
CA SER A 167 -25.76 -3.26 -2.65
C SER A 167 -24.64 -2.30 -2.24
N VAL A 168 -23.38 -2.75 -2.29
CA VAL A 168 -22.22 -1.89 -2.01
C VAL A 168 -22.15 -0.75 -3.02
N ALA A 169 -22.18 -1.06 -4.33
CA ALA A 169 -22.12 -0.04 -5.38
C ALA A 169 -23.27 0.97 -5.28
N ALA A 170 -24.49 0.53 -4.97
CA ALA A 170 -25.63 1.43 -4.78
C ALA A 170 -25.46 2.37 -3.57
N ARG A 171 -24.87 1.88 -2.46
CA ARG A 171 -24.58 2.71 -1.28
C ARG A 171 -23.46 3.70 -1.54
N GLU A 172 -22.42 3.30 -2.29
CA GLU A 172 -21.38 4.22 -2.73
C GLU A 172 -21.97 5.34 -3.61
N ALA A 173 -22.82 4.98 -4.58
CA ALA A 173 -23.49 5.95 -5.43
C ALA A 173 -24.34 6.95 -4.63
N ALA A 174 -25.14 6.44 -3.67
CA ALA A 174 -25.97 7.26 -2.80
C ALA A 174 -25.13 8.22 -1.94
N GLY A 175 -24.01 7.75 -1.37
CA GLY A 175 -23.10 8.57 -0.58
C GLY A 175 -22.53 9.72 -1.40
N TYR A 176 -21.92 9.42 -2.55
CA TYR A 176 -21.31 10.45 -3.40
C TYR A 176 -22.34 11.46 -3.91
N ARG A 177 -23.54 11.01 -4.32
CA ARG A 177 -24.62 11.91 -4.76
C ARG A 177 -25.09 12.86 -3.66
N ALA A 178 -25.05 12.41 -2.40
CA ALA A 178 -25.42 13.22 -1.25
C ALA A 178 -24.30 14.18 -0.79
N GLY A 179 -23.13 14.19 -1.44
CA GLY A 179 -21.99 15.01 -1.01
C GLY A 179 -21.41 14.57 0.34
N CYS A 180 -21.37 13.25 0.57
CA CYS A 180 -20.92 12.65 1.82
C CYS A 180 -19.54 13.15 2.30
N ALA A 181 -19.30 13.00 3.61
CA ALA A 181 -17.96 13.10 4.17
C ALA A 181 -17.16 11.87 3.73
N CYS A 182 -16.43 12.01 2.62
CA CYS A 182 -15.83 10.90 1.89
C CYS A 182 -14.41 11.20 1.40
N VAL A 183 -13.96 12.45 1.48
CA VAL A 183 -12.57 12.82 1.16
C VAL A 183 -11.70 12.57 2.39
N TYR A 184 -10.58 11.86 2.23
CA TYR A 184 -9.68 11.56 3.35
C TYR A 184 -8.23 11.99 3.13
N ALA A 185 -7.90 12.43 1.92
CA ALA A 185 -6.60 13.02 1.61
C ALA A 185 -6.68 13.97 0.41
N ALA A 186 -5.65 14.79 0.25
CA ALA A 186 -5.47 15.69 -0.88
C ALA A 186 -4.01 15.75 -1.34
N VAL A 187 -3.82 16.00 -2.63
CA VAL A 187 -2.50 16.28 -3.22
C VAL A 187 -2.43 17.78 -3.48
N VAL A 188 -1.49 18.44 -2.83
CA VAL A 188 -1.30 19.89 -2.86
C VAL A 188 0.07 20.25 -3.38
N ARG A 189 0.23 21.50 -3.84
CA ARG A 189 1.53 22.08 -4.16
C ARG A 189 1.78 23.32 -3.33
N GLY A 190 2.97 23.49 -2.79
CA GLY A 190 3.30 24.71 -2.06
C GLY A 190 4.74 24.81 -1.61
N ALA A 191 5.13 26.01 -1.21
CA ALA A 191 6.39 26.30 -0.54
C ALA A 191 6.46 25.62 0.83
N PRO A 192 7.68 25.32 1.35
CA PRO A 192 7.84 24.66 2.65
C PRO A 192 7.07 25.33 3.80
N ASP A 193 7.08 26.66 3.89
CA ASP A 193 6.38 27.38 4.96
C ASP A 193 4.85 27.27 4.85
N ALA A 194 4.32 27.24 3.63
CA ALA A 194 2.90 27.02 3.39
C ALA A 194 2.48 25.58 3.77
N LEU A 195 3.32 24.59 3.48
CA LEU A 195 3.10 23.20 3.85
C LEU A 195 3.16 23.00 5.39
N ARG A 196 4.10 23.65 6.07
CA ARG A 196 4.16 23.68 7.55
C ARG A 196 2.93 24.34 8.16
N ALA A 197 2.51 25.48 7.62
CA ALA A 197 1.29 26.14 8.07
C ALA A 197 0.04 25.26 7.86
N LEU A 198 0.00 24.50 6.77
CA LEU A 198 -1.07 23.55 6.48
C LEU A 198 -1.09 22.40 7.51
N ALA A 199 0.07 21.87 7.90
CA ALA A 199 0.17 20.81 8.90
C ALA A 199 -0.36 21.23 10.29
N GLY A 200 -0.35 22.53 10.60
CA GLY A 200 -0.91 23.07 11.84
C GLY A 200 -2.43 23.25 11.85
N ARG A 201 -3.15 22.95 10.75
CA ARG A 201 -4.59 23.20 10.65
C ARG A 201 -5.42 22.08 11.28
N ALA A 202 -6.54 22.45 11.88
CA ALA A 202 -7.50 21.49 12.40
C ALA A 202 -8.00 20.52 11.31
N GLY A 203 -8.05 19.23 11.64
CA GLY A 203 -8.45 18.17 10.72
C GLY A 203 -7.33 17.62 9.82
N VAL A 204 -6.17 18.28 9.73
CA VAL A 204 -4.99 17.73 9.05
C VAL A 204 -4.27 16.78 10.00
N ARG A 205 -4.06 15.53 9.56
CA ARG A 205 -3.36 14.49 10.31
C ARG A 205 -1.86 14.47 10.00
N ALA A 206 -1.52 14.66 8.73
CA ALA A 206 -0.14 14.79 8.28
C ALA A 206 -0.07 15.55 6.96
N VAL A 207 1.07 16.19 6.74
CA VAL A 207 1.52 16.67 5.44
C VAL A 207 2.85 15.99 5.16
N ASP A 208 2.85 15.13 4.15
CA ASP A 208 3.97 14.33 3.69
C ASP A 208 4.55 15.00 2.43
N PRO A 209 5.64 15.79 2.57
CA PRO A 209 6.25 16.47 1.44
C PRO A 209 6.84 15.43 0.48
N ALA A 210 6.71 15.67 -0.81
CA ALA A 210 7.19 14.76 -1.85
C ALA A 210 7.97 15.54 -2.93
N PRO A 211 9.14 16.11 -2.60
CA PRO A 211 9.96 16.86 -3.54
C PRO A 211 10.44 16.02 -4.74
N GLU A 212 10.51 14.70 -4.59
CA GLU A 212 10.84 13.73 -5.63
C GLU A 212 9.74 13.58 -6.69
N VAL A 213 8.50 14.00 -6.40
CA VAL A 213 7.42 14.02 -7.38
C VAL A 213 7.64 15.17 -8.35
N THR A 214 8.07 14.88 -9.57
CA THR A 214 8.17 15.88 -10.64
C THR A 214 6.96 15.85 -11.57
N ARG A 215 6.26 14.72 -11.62
CA ARG A 215 5.15 14.42 -12.53
C ARG A 215 4.01 13.71 -11.80
N LEU A 216 2.90 14.42 -11.61
CA LEU A 216 1.72 13.86 -10.93
C LEU A 216 1.11 12.64 -11.64
N ASP A 217 1.23 12.56 -12.96
CA ASP A 217 0.73 11.45 -13.76
C ASP A 217 1.56 10.16 -13.60
N ARG A 218 2.73 10.26 -12.95
CA ARG A 218 3.63 9.14 -12.65
C ARG A 218 3.82 8.92 -11.15
N ALA A 219 2.97 9.53 -10.33
CA ALA A 219 3.00 9.39 -8.89
C ALA A 219 1.80 8.60 -8.39
N VAL A 220 2.03 7.71 -7.43
CA VAL A 220 0.99 6.96 -6.73
C VAL A 220 0.97 7.40 -5.28
N PHE A 221 -0.20 7.84 -4.83
CA PHE A 221 -0.42 8.30 -3.46
C PHE A 221 -1.16 7.23 -2.66
N THR A 222 -0.59 6.78 -1.54
CA THR A 222 -1.16 5.80 -0.60
C THR A 222 -1.31 6.39 0.81
N PRO A 223 -2.16 7.42 1.01
CA PRO A 223 -2.42 7.98 2.34
C PRO A 223 -3.07 6.96 3.27
N PRO A 224 -2.74 6.95 4.57
CA PRO A 224 -3.45 6.14 5.55
C PRO A 224 -4.92 6.57 5.63
N LEU A 225 -5.82 5.60 5.74
CA LEU A 225 -7.24 5.86 6.01
C LEU A 225 -7.41 6.45 7.42
N PRO A 226 -8.47 7.24 7.67
CA PRO A 226 -8.79 7.76 9.01
C PRO A 226 -8.88 6.68 10.09
N GLU A 227 -9.47 5.53 9.77
CA GLU A 227 -9.57 4.37 10.67
C GLU A 227 -8.25 3.61 10.87
N GLN A 228 -7.25 3.79 10.01
CA GLN A 228 -5.94 3.15 10.14
C GLN A 228 -5.07 3.94 11.12
N ARG A 229 -5.10 3.53 12.39
CA ARG A 229 -4.32 4.17 13.47
C ARG A 229 -2.98 3.51 13.74
N ASP A 230 -2.90 2.18 13.62
CA ASP A 230 -1.71 1.42 13.99
C ASP A 230 -0.93 0.95 12.76
N VAL A 231 -1.60 0.25 11.84
CA VAL A 231 -0.98 -0.38 10.67
C VAL A 231 -1.84 -0.13 9.44
N ALA A 232 -1.20 0.21 8.32
CA ALA A 232 -1.88 0.36 7.03
C ALA A 232 -2.27 -1.01 6.50
N ARG A 233 -3.56 -1.37 6.61
CA ARG A 233 -4.12 -2.62 6.09
C ARG A 233 -5.45 -2.36 5.41
N PRO A 234 -5.76 -3.01 4.29
CA PRO A 234 -7.07 -2.91 3.68
C PRO A 234 -8.18 -3.12 4.74
N PRO A 235 -9.25 -2.33 4.74
CA PRO A 235 -10.38 -2.57 5.64
C PRO A 235 -10.87 -4.01 5.51
N ALA A 236 -11.14 -4.67 6.63
CA ALA A 236 -11.68 -6.03 6.61
C ALA A 236 -13.06 -6.04 5.93
N ASP A 237 -13.26 -6.93 4.96
CA ASP A 237 -14.55 -7.16 4.32
C ASP A 237 -15.31 -8.27 5.07
N THR A 238 -15.93 -7.91 6.19
CA THR A 238 -16.56 -8.88 7.11
C THR A 238 -17.98 -9.29 6.71
N GLY A 239 -18.56 -8.65 5.68
CA GLY A 239 -19.95 -8.86 5.35
C GLY A 239 -20.26 -10.06 4.45
N ALA A 240 -19.27 -10.92 4.15
CA ALA A 240 -19.48 -12.18 3.43
C ALA A 240 -19.66 -13.40 4.34
N GLU A 241 -19.29 -13.34 5.63
CA GLU A 241 -19.16 -14.55 6.47
C GLU A 241 -20.35 -14.85 7.41
N ALA A 242 -21.42 -14.05 7.42
CA ALA A 242 -22.56 -14.30 8.31
C ALA A 242 -23.59 -15.31 7.77
N GLY A 243 -23.15 -16.32 7.01
CA GLY A 243 -24.06 -17.27 6.37
C GLY A 243 -23.37 -18.46 5.74
N ASP A 244 -22.70 -19.26 6.56
CA ASP A 244 -22.92 -20.72 6.60
C ASP A 244 -22.28 -21.22 7.90
N GLY A 245 -23.08 -21.88 8.73
CA GLY A 245 -22.60 -22.47 9.97
C GLY A 245 -21.56 -23.53 9.65
N MET A 246 -20.29 -23.24 9.89
CA MET A 246 -19.30 -24.28 10.08
C MET A 246 -19.57 -24.85 11.46
N GLY A 247 -20.30 -25.97 11.46
CA GLY A 247 -20.68 -26.72 12.64
C GLY A 247 -19.50 -26.96 13.55
N ASP A 248 -19.77 -26.77 14.83
CA ASP A 248 -19.02 -27.36 15.92
C ASP A 248 -19.04 -28.88 15.69
N SER A 249 -17.97 -29.41 15.11
CA SER A 249 -17.74 -30.84 14.97
C SER A 249 -16.28 -31.10 15.32
N SER A 250 -16.04 -31.00 16.62
CA SER A 250 -15.03 -31.81 17.29
C SER A 250 -15.40 -33.28 17.11
N GLU A 251 -14.79 -33.95 16.13
CA GLU A 251 -14.64 -35.40 16.19
C GLU A 251 -13.18 -35.76 15.87
N ALA A 252 -12.52 -36.35 16.87
CA ALA A 252 -11.13 -36.73 16.84
C ALA A 252 -10.88 -37.75 15.73
N ALA A 253 -9.87 -37.53 14.89
CA ALA A 253 -9.40 -38.51 13.93
C ALA A 253 -8.91 -39.78 14.66
N PRO A 254 -9.39 -40.98 14.31
CA PRO A 254 -8.76 -42.20 14.78
C PRO A 254 -7.39 -42.37 14.10
N THR A 255 -6.37 -42.57 14.91
CA THR A 255 -5.02 -42.96 14.49
C THR A 255 -5.06 -44.32 13.81
N VAL A 256 -5.01 -44.33 12.48
CA VAL A 256 -4.76 -45.55 11.71
C VAL A 256 -3.26 -45.68 11.47
N SER A 257 -2.61 -46.41 12.37
CA SER A 257 -1.32 -47.05 12.12
C SER A 257 -1.54 -48.17 11.10
N ALA A 258 -0.95 -48.07 9.91
CA ALA A 258 -0.78 -49.22 9.04
C ALA A 258 0.59 -49.15 8.31
N PRO A 259 1.27 -50.29 8.09
CA PRO A 259 2.65 -50.33 7.60
C PRO A 259 2.74 -50.22 6.08
N SER A 260 3.82 -49.60 5.61
CA SER A 260 4.17 -49.49 4.19
C SER A 260 4.41 -50.87 3.54
N PRO A 261 3.83 -51.16 2.36
CA PRO A 261 4.28 -52.28 1.54
C PRO A 261 5.43 -51.87 0.60
N THR A 262 6.40 -52.77 0.51
CA THR A 262 7.58 -52.75 -0.35
C THR A 262 7.26 -53.15 -1.79
N GLY A 263 7.71 -52.32 -2.74
CA GLY A 263 8.36 -52.67 -4.00
C GLY A 263 7.64 -53.49 -5.10
N ARG A 264 7.50 -52.88 -6.29
CA ARG A 264 8.08 -53.41 -7.56
C ARG A 264 7.94 -52.44 -8.74
N SER A 265 8.96 -52.43 -9.59
CA SER A 265 9.17 -51.56 -10.75
C SER A 265 8.47 -52.00 -12.05
N ARG A 266 8.21 -50.98 -12.89
CA ARG A 266 8.42 -50.86 -14.36
C ARG A 266 7.27 -51.20 -15.34
N ALA A 267 6.80 -50.17 -16.06
CA ALA A 267 6.55 -50.06 -17.53
C ALA A 267 5.86 -48.69 -17.81
N ALA A 268 6.48 -47.70 -18.47
CA ALA A 268 6.69 -47.48 -19.91
C ALA A 268 5.51 -46.79 -20.65
N GLY A 269 5.80 -45.61 -21.25
CA GLY A 269 4.97 -44.86 -22.23
C GLY A 269 4.01 -43.84 -21.60
N THR A 270 3.89 -42.57 -22.01
CA THR A 270 4.27 -41.90 -23.26
C THR A 270 4.26 -40.38 -22.99
N ALA A 271 5.28 -39.69 -23.48
CA ALA A 271 5.39 -38.23 -23.42
C ALA A 271 4.43 -37.56 -24.41
N SER A 272 3.84 -36.43 -24.03
CA SER A 272 3.18 -35.48 -24.95
C SER A 272 3.92 -34.15 -24.92
N PRO A 273 4.41 -33.63 -26.05
CA PRO A 273 5.14 -32.37 -26.10
C PRO A 273 4.21 -31.15 -26.15
N ASN A 274 4.69 -30.09 -25.50
CA ASN A 274 4.12 -28.75 -25.41
C ASN A 274 4.22 -28.02 -26.77
N PRO A 275 3.18 -27.31 -27.27
CA PRO A 275 3.31 -26.50 -28.48
C PRO A 275 4.04 -25.17 -28.22
N ALA A 276 4.89 -24.79 -29.17
CA ALA A 276 5.67 -23.55 -29.19
C ALA A 276 4.83 -22.32 -29.59
N PRO A 277 5.24 -21.10 -29.20
CA PRO A 277 4.51 -19.86 -29.48
C PRO A 277 4.71 -19.40 -30.93
N THR A 278 3.64 -18.94 -31.57
CA THR A 278 3.70 -18.24 -32.86
C THR A 278 3.85 -16.74 -32.63
N SER A 279 4.69 -16.13 -33.47
CA SER A 279 4.90 -14.67 -33.59
C SER A 279 3.73 -13.98 -34.26
#